data_AF-A0A7V7ARK5-F1
#
_entry.id   AF-A0A7V7ARK5-F1
#
_cell.length_a   1.000
_cell.length_b   1.000
_cell.length_c   1.000
_cell.angle_alpha   90.00
_cell.angle_beta   90.00
_cell.angle_gamma   90.00
#
_symmetry.space_group_name_H-M   'P 1'
#
loop_
_entity.id
_entity.type
_entity.pdbx_description
1 polymer ?
#
loop_
_entity_poly.entity_id
_entity_poly.type
_entity_poly.pdbx_seq_one_letter_code
_entity_poly.pdbx_strand_id
1 'polypeptide(L)'
;MGISSTEFEKKCKEIVPEIEAKVKERAPNVVSVTQFFYLQDTLALNLAVAFKTPEGKDNSFPVKIGAAQVMTGDCEPIVDAIVKAVTK
;
A
#
# COMPACT_ATOMS: atom_id res chain seq x y z
N MET A 1 20.83 -2.70 -13.79
CA MET A 1 19.75 -3.68 -14.01
C MET A 1 18.44 -2.96 -13.76
N GLY A 2 17.68 -2.68 -14.82
CA GLY A 2 16.38 -2.02 -14.69
C GLY A 2 15.32 -3.05 -14.30
N ILE A 3 14.47 -2.71 -13.32
CA ILE A 3 13.29 -3.50 -12.99
C ILE A 3 12.36 -3.44 -14.22
N SER A 4 12.07 -4.59 -14.83
CA SER A 4 11.12 -4.63 -15.95
C SER A 4 9.71 -4.27 -15.44
N SER A 5 9.00 -3.39 -16.15
CA SER A 5 7.64 -2.98 -15.78
C SER A 5 6.71 -4.19 -15.59
N THR A 6 6.90 -5.24 -16.39
CA THR A 6 6.12 -6.48 -16.28
C THR A 6 6.39 -7.25 -14.99
N GLU A 7 7.63 -7.30 -14.52
CA GLU A 7 7.99 -7.97 -13.25
C GLU A 7 7.47 -7.17 -12.06
N PHE A 8 7.58 -5.84 -12.14
CA PHE A 8 7.03 -4.94 -11.14
C PHE A 8 5.51 -5.04 -11.04
N GLU A 9 4.79 -5.03 -12.16
CA GLU A 9 3.33 -5.18 -12.17
C GLU A 9 2.88 -6.52 -11.59
N LYS A 10 3.59 -7.62 -11.90
CA LYS A 10 3.33 -8.93 -11.28
C LYS A 10 3.52 -8.85 -9.77
N LYS A 11 4.64 -8.28 -9.32
CA LYS A 11 4.95 -8.17 -7.90
C LYS A 11 3.95 -7.28 -7.15
N CYS A 12 3.48 -6.20 -7.78
CA CYS A 12 2.41 -5.37 -7.24
C CYS A 12 1.13 -6.17 -7.03
N LYS A 13 0.71 -6.97 -8.02
CA LYS A 13 -0.49 -7.82 -7.90
C LYS A 13 -0.39 -8.86 -6.78
N GLU A 14 0.82 -9.30 -6.43
CA GLU A 14 1.07 -10.21 -5.30
C GLU A 14 1.09 -9.47 -3.96
N ILE A 15 1.78 -8.32 -3.89
CA ILE A 15 2.03 -7.59 -2.64
C ILE A 15 0.81 -6.79 -2.18
N VAL A 16 0.02 -6.23 -3.08
CA VAL A 16 -1.17 -5.43 -2.73
C VAL A 16 -2.16 -6.21 -1.85
N PRO A 17 -2.62 -7.42 -2.22
CA PRO A 17 -3.52 -8.19 -1.36
C PRO A 17 -2.84 -8.62 -0.04
N GLU A 18 -1.52 -8.86 -0.03
CA GLU A 18 -0.79 -9.18 1.19
C GLU A 18 -0.75 -7.99 2.16
N ILE A 19 -0.45 -6.79 1.65
CA ILE A 19 -0.52 -5.55 2.43
C ILE A 19 -1.94 -5.34 2.96
N GLU A 20 -2.96 -5.50 2.10
CA GLU A 20 -4.35 -5.33 2.51
C GLU A 20 -4.74 -6.27 3.66
N ALA A 21 -4.39 -7.56 3.55
CA ALA A 21 -4.67 -8.55 4.59
C ALA A 21 -3.96 -8.21 5.92
N LYS A 22 -2.65 -7.93 5.87
CA LYS A 22 -1.86 -7.59 7.06
C LYS A 22 -2.30 -6.27 7.71
N VAL A 23 -2.63 -5.27 6.91
CA VAL A 23 -3.15 -3.99 7.41
C VAL A 23 -4.51 -4.18 8.08
N LYS A 24 -5.43 -4.92 7.47
CA LYS A 24 -6.75 -5.19 8.07
C LYS A 24 -6.66 -6.01 9.36
N GLU A 25 -5.70 -6.92 9.45
CA GLU A 25 -5.46 -7.71 10.67
C GLU A 25 -4.99 -6.82 11.83
N ARG A 26 -4.09 -5.86 11.56
CA ARG A 26 -3.52 -4.98 12.59
C ARG A 26 -4.33 -3.70 12.85
N ALA A 27 -5.10 -3.27 11.86
CA ALA A 27 -5.91 -2.05 11.87
C ALA A 27 -7.31 -2.35 11.30
N PRO A 28 -8.24 -2.89 12.13
CA PRO A 28 -9.58 -3.27 11.68
C PRO A 28 -10.45 -2.08 11.26
N ASN A 29 -9.99 -0.85 11.51
CA ASN A 29 -10.62 0.37 11.03
C ASN A 29 -10.34 0.64 9.53
N VAL A 30 -9.41 -0.09 8.91
CA VAL A 30 -9.15 -0.01 7.47
C VAL A 30 -10.25 -0.73 6.70
N VAL A 31 -10.92 0.01 5.83
CA VAL A 31 -12.04 -0.46 5.01
C VAL A 31 -11.53 -1.13 3.74
N SER A 32 -10.57 -0.50 3.06
CA SER A 32 -10.08 -0.93 1.75
C SER A 32 -8.65 -0.44 1.51
N VAL A 33 -7.86 -1.24 0.79
CA VAL A 33 -6.58 -0.82 0.21
C VAL A 33 -6.69 -0.99 -1.30
N THR A 34 -6.68 0.10 -2.05
CA THR A 34 -6.83 0.07 -3.52
C THR A 34 -5.56 0.57 -4.18
N GLN A 35 -4.98 -0.18 -5.12
CA GLN A 35 -3.88 0.34 -5.93
C GLN A 35 -4.38 1.36 -6.95
N PHE A 36 -3.61 2.41 -7.18
CA PHE A 36 -3.84 3.35 -8.27
C PHE A 36 -2.54 3.64 -9.01
N PHE A 37 -2.65 3.90 -10.31
CA PHE A 37 -1.52 4.24 -11.16
C PHE A 37 -1.49 5.76 -11.33
N TYR A 38 -0.42 6.41 -10.84
CA TYR A 38 -0.05 7.72 -11.34
C TYR A 38 0.92 7.55 -12.49
N LEU A 39 0.63 8.20 -13.62
CA LEU A 39 1.61 8.47 -14.68
C LEU A 39 2.63 9.46 -14.12
N GLN A 40 3.61 8.97 -13.37
CA GLN A 40 4.81 9.71 -12.99
C GLN A 40 6.01 8.96 -13.57
N ASP A 41 7.08 9.69 -13.92
CA ASP A 41 8.33 9.18 -14.50
C ASP A 41 9.07 8.10 -13.66
N THR A 42 8.56 7.78 -12.47
CA THR A 42 9.15 6.79 -11.55
C THR A 42 8.21 5.60 -11.32
N LEU A 43 8.72 4.38 -11.57
CA LEU A 43 8.05 3.12 -11.25
C LEU A 43 7.81 3.04 -9.71
N ALA A 44 6.55 3.15 -9.30
CA ALA A 44 6.15 3.11 -7.89
C ALA A 44 4.75 2.52 -7.75
N LEU A 45 4.54 1.79 -6.66
CA LEU A 45 3.24 1.24 -6.29
C LEU A 45 2.56 2.30 -5.43
N ASN A 46 1.45 2.84 -5.92
CA ASN A 46 0.66 3.78 -5.15
C ASN A 46 -0.60 3.09 -4.66
N LEU A 47 -0.90 3.24 -3.37
CA LEU A 47 -2.04 2.64 -2.70
C LEU A 47 -2.89 3.72 -2.04
N ALA A 48 -4.21 3.60 -2.14
CA ALA A 48 -5.16 4.38 -1.38
C ALA A 48 -5.68 3.49 -0.25
N VAL A 49 -5.34 3.85 0.98
CA VAL A 49 -5.86 3.17 2.17
C VAL A 49 -7.07 3.94 2.66
N ALA A 50 -8.26 3.40 2.47
CA ALA A 50 -9.49 3.94 3.03
C ALA A 50 -9.68 3.39 4.45
N PHE A 51 -9.85 4.27 5.42
CA PHE A 51 -10.01 3.91 6.83
C PHE A 51 -11.05 4.80 7.51
N LYS A 52 -11.67 4.27 8.56
CA LYS A 52 -12.55 5.03 9.44
C LYS A 52 -11.77 5.55 10.62
N THR A 53 -11.91 6.84 10.87
CA THR A 53 -11.42 7.46 12.11
C THR A 53 -12.29 7.03 13.30
N PRO A 54 -11.80 7.12 14.54
CA PRO A 54 -12.60 6.86 15.74
C PRO A 54 -13.86 7.73 15.83
N GLU A 55 -13.84 8.91 15.19
CA GLU A 55 -14.99 9.83 15.09
C GLU A 55 -16.04 9.38 14.05
N GLY A 56 -15.83 8.25 13.36
CA GLY A 56 -16.74 7.73 12.35
C GLY A 56 -16.63 8.39 10.97
N LYS A 57 -15.61 9.24 10.75
CA LYS A 57 -15.37 9.86 9.43
C LYS A 57 -14.56 8.93 8.54
N ASP A 58 -15.01 8.78 7.29
CA ASP A 58 -14.25 8.12 6.24
C ASP A 58 -13.08 9.02 5.82
N ASN A 59 -11.87 8.47 5.85
CA ASN A 59 -10.65 9.14 5.45
C ASN A 59 -9.86 8.22 4.51
N SER A 60 -9.03 8.81 3.66
CA SER A 60 -8.18 8.06 2.75
C SER A 60 -6.75 8.58 2.81
N PHE A 61 -5.80 7.65 2.91
CA PHE A 61 -4.38 7.95 2.97
C PHE A 61 -3.66 7.37 1.75
N PRO A 62 -3.04 8.22 0.90
CA PRO A 62 -2.22 7.74 -0.20
C PRO A 62 -0.85 7.30 0.31
N VAL A 63 -0.42 6.10 -0.10
CA VAL A 63 0.88 5.50 0.21
C VAL A 63 1.62 5.33 -1.11
N LYS A 64 2.84 5.85 -1.19
CA LYS A 64 3.73 5.65 -2.35
C LYS A 64 4.89 4.75 -1.94
N ILE A 65 5.03 3.61 -2.61
CA ILE A 65 6.08 2.62 -2.38
C ILE A 65 6.96 2.58 -3.61
N GLY A 66 8.26 2.83 -3.45
CA GLY A 66 9.21 2.77 -4.57
C GLY A 66 9.34 1.35 -5.12
N ALA A 67 9.59 1.21 -6.42
CA ALA A 67 9.72 -0.11 -7.03
C ALA A 67 10.80 -0.99 -6.40
N ALA A 68 11.92 -0.41 -5.95
CA ALA A 68 12.94 -1.15 -5.23
C ALA A 68 12.38 -1.86 -3.99
N GLN A 69 11.51 -1.19 -3.22
CA GLN A 69 10.93 -1.74 -1.99
C GLN A 69 9.89 -2.83 -2.29
N VAL A 70 9.04 -2.64 -3.30
CA VAL A 70 8.13 -3.70 -3.78
C VAL A 70 8.93 -4.93 -4.23
N MET A 71 10.04 -4.72 -4.94
CA MET A 71 10.89 -5.82 -5.42
C MET A 71 11.65 -6.54 -4.29
N THR A 72 11.87 -5.91 -3.14
CA THR A 72 12.46 -6.59 -1.97
C THR A 72 11.54 -7.65 -1.37
N GLY A 73 10.22 -7.57 -1.63
CA GLY A 73 9.23 -8.47 -1.05
C GLY A 73 8.93 -8.22 0.43
N ASP A 74 9.61 -7.25 1.06
CA ASP A 74 9.35 -6.89 2.45
C ASP A 74 8.20 -5.88 2.55
N CYS A 75 7.03 -6.40 2.90
CA CYS A 75 5.80 -5.63 3.07
C CYS A 75 5.64 -5.07 4.50
N GLU A 76 6.40 -5.58 5.49
CA GLU A 76 6.26 -5.16 6.89
C GLU A 76 6.43 -3.64 7.11
N PRO A 77 7.49 -2.97 6.60
CA PRO A 77 7.66 -1.54 6.82
C PRO A 77 6.54 -0.71 6.20
N ILE A 78 5.92 -1.23 5.13
CA ILE A 78 4.77 -0.59 4.47
C ILE A 78 3.53 -0.72 5.35
N VAL A 79 3.27 -1.94 5.85
CA VAL A 79 2.15 -2.22 6.76
C VAL A 79 2.27 -1.39 8.03
N ASP A 80 3.45 -1.34 8.67
CA ASP A 80 3.69 -0.54 9.87
C ASP A 80 3.44 0.95 9.62
N ALA A 81 3.92 1.49 8.48
CA ALA A 81 3.68 2.88 8.12
C ALA A 81 2.18 3.18 7.95
N ILE A 82 1.44 2.27 7.30
CA ILE A 82 -0.01 2.39 7.12
C ILE A 82 -0.73 2.33 8.46
N VAL A 83 -0.48 1.29 9.26
CA VAL A 83 -1.10 1.10 10.57
C VAL A 83 -0.87 2.32 11.45
N LYS A 84 0.36 2.84 11.50
CA LYS A 84 0.70 4.06 12.26
C LYS A 84 0.00 5.31 11.75
N ALA A 85 -0.29 5.40 10.45
CA ALA A 85 -1.01 6.53 9.87
C ALA A 85 -2.52 6.49 10.18
N VAL A 86 -3.12 5.30 10.19
CA VAL A 86 -4.58 5.12 10.38
C VAL A 86 -5.01 4.94 11.84
N THR A 87 -4.07 4.71 12.77
CA THR A 87 -4.32 4.59 14.22
C THR A 87 -4.00 5.86 15.02
N LYS A 88 -3.56 6.93 14.35
CA LYS A 88 -3.43 8.27 14.95
C LYS A 88 -4.80 8.94 15.10
#